data_AF-A0A3N4K7E4-F1
#
_entry.id   AF-A0A3N4K7E4-F1
#
_cell.length_a   1.000
_cell.length_b   1.000
_cell.length_c   1.000
_cell.angle_alpha   90.00
_cell.angle_beta   90.00
_cell.angle_gamma   90.00
#
_symmetry.space_group_name_H-M   'P 1'
#
loop_
_entity.id
_entity.type
_entity.pdbx_description
1 polymer ?
#
loop_
_entity_poly.entity_id
_entity_poly.type
_entity_poly.pdbx_seq_one_letter_code
_entity_poly.pdbx_strand_id
1 'polypeptide(L)'
;LPTWIIYKGKSHYMGRHQSIDNSEAVFCSSDNVCTDNNMGLRCLKKHWHFDIHSKKISQARTRLLILDCHGSHLTDEFCSYTSSRNIHIMYLSAHSTHLLQPLYVDLFVTLQYYYCTAVDISSRNLYRLK
;
A
#
# COMPACT_ATOMS: atom_id res chain seq x y z
N LEU A 1 -4.26 -1.25 9.82
CA LEU A 1 -3.47 -2.16 8.96
C LEU A 1 -2.05 -1.61 8.96
N PRO A 2 -1.01 -2.43 9.16
CA PRO A 2 0.37 -1.95 9.07
C PRO A 2 0.70 -1.31 7.72
N THR A 3 1.73 -0.48 7.66
CA THR A 3 2.13 0.16 6.40
C THR A 3 2.94 -0.83 5.58
N TRP A 4 2.61 -0.97 4.29
CA TRP A 4 3.38 -1.81 3.37
C TRP A 4 4.11 -0.94 2.35
N ILE A 5 5.44 -1.10 2.28
CA ILE A 5 6.30 -0.28 1.44
C ILE A 5 7.05 -1.21 0.48
N ILE A 6 6.91 -0.96 -0.82
CA ILE A 6 7.57 -1.74 -1.87
C ILE A 6 8.61 -0.85 -2.56
N TYR A 7 9.87 -1.26 -2.49
CA TYR A 7 10.98 -0.61 -3.18
C TYR A 7 11.20 -1.22 -4.56
N LYS A 8 11.53 -0.35 -5.52
CA LYS A 8 12.07 -0.79 -6.82
C LYS A 8 13.51 -1.27 -6.64
N GLY A 9 13.79 -2.51 -7.02
CA GLY A 9 15.11 -3.15 -7.01
C GLY A 9 15.06 -4.62 -6.58
N LYS A 10 16.16 -5.35 -6.81
CA LYS A 10 16.34 -6.76 -6.41
C LYS A 10 16.39 -6.95 -4.89
N SER A 11 16.88 -5.94 -4.18
CA SER A 11 17.01 -5.93 -2.73
C SER A 11 16.98 -4.49 -2.22
N HIS A 12 16.69 -4.33 -0.94
CA HIS A 12 16.80 -3.04 -0.24
C HIS A 12 17.62 -3.25 1.04
N TYR A 13 18.38 -2.21 1.43
CA TYR A 13 19.21 -2.25 2.63
C TYR A 13 18.36 -1.91 3.86
N MET A 14 18.06 -2.89 4.72
CA MET A 14 17.20 -2.68 5.88
C MET A 14 17.74 -1.65 6.88
N GLY A 15 19.05 -1.39 6.91
CA GLY A 15 19.63 -0.35 7.77
C GLY A 15 19.15 1.07 7.44
N ARG A 16 18.59 1.31 6.24
CA ARG A 16 17.92 2.58 5.89
C ARG A 16 16.62 2.83 6.65
N HIS A 17 16.10 1.83 7.35
CA HIS A 17 14.83 1.88 8.07
C HIS A 17 14.98 1.81 9.59
N GLN A 18 16.21 1.79 10.12
CA GLN A 18 16.46 1.71 11.57
C GLN A 18 15.86 2.89 12.34
N SER A 19 15.71 4.05 11.71
CA SER A 19 15.10 5.23 12.29
C SER A 19 13.58 5.30 12.13
N ILE A 20 12.95 4.29 11.51
CA ILE A 20 11.50 4.24 11.33
C ILE A 20 10.88 3.63 12.59
N ASP A 21 10.17 4.46 13.36
CA ASP A 21 9.41 4.04 14.54
C ASP A 21 8.08 3.38 14.13
N ASN A 22 8.16 2.28 13.38
CA ASN A 22 7.01 1.47 13.00
C ASN A 22 7.45 0.01 12.84
N SER A 23 7.41 -0.73 13.94
CA SER A 23 7.83 -2.14 14.01
C SER A 23 6.92 -3.09 13.23
N GLU A 24 5.70 -2.66 12.89
CA GLU A 24 4.76 -3.47 12.10
C GLU A 24 4.87 -3.19 10.59
N ALA A 25 5.65 -2.19 10.18
CA ALA A 25 5.83 -1.88 8.76
C ALA A 25 6.51 -3.04 8.04
N VAL A 26 5.94 -3.43 6.91
CA VAL A 26 6.50 -4.49 6.07
C VAL A 26 7.22 -3.84 4.88
N PHE A 27 8.43 -4.30 4.59
CA PHE A 27 9.24 -3.80 3.48
C PHE A 27 9.50 -4.91 2.47
N CYS A 28 9.26 -4.64 1.19
CA CYS A 28 9.49 -5.60 0.11
C CYS A 28 10.24 -4.92 -1.05
N SER A 29 10.87 -5.73 -1.89
CA SER A 29 11.57 -5.24 -3.08
C SER A 29 11.08 -5.97 -4.33
N SER A 30 10.96 -5.25 -5.44
CA SER A 30 10.51 -5.77 -6.73
C SER A 30 11.40 -5.28 -7.86
N ASP A 31 11.75 -6.18 -8.78
CA ASP A 31 12.50 -5.84 -10.00
C ASP A 31 11.71 -4.89 -10.91
N ASN A 32 10.39 -4.90 -10.80
CA ASN A 32 9.49 -4.07 -11.57
C ASN A 32 9.12 -2.78 -10.81
N VAL A 33 8.99 -1.67 -11.56
CA VAL A 33 8.57 -0.34 -11.06
C VAL A 33 7.10 -0.32 -10.64
N CYS A 34 6.34 -1.32 -11.07
CA CYS A 34 4.91 -1.41 -10.90
C CYS A 34 4.53 -2.69 -10.16
N THR A 35 3.41 -2.63 -9.44
CA THR A 35 2.65 -3.77 -8.93
C THR A 35 2.15 -4.62 -10.10
N ASP A 36 3.00 -5.51 -10.61
CA ASP A 36 2.57 -6.46 -11.64
C ASP A 36 1.49 -7.43 -11.07
N ASN A 37 0.74 -8.09 -11.96
CA ASN A 37 -0.34 -9.00 -11.57
C ASN A 37 0.13 -10.09 -10.59
N ASN A 38 1.38 -10.56 -10.76
CA ASN A 38 1.99 -11.56 -9.89
C ASN A 38 2.36 -10.98 -8.52
N MET A 39 2.66 -9.69 -8.43
CA MET A 39 2.94 -8.97 -7.20
C MET A 39 1.66 -8.57 -6.48
N GLY A 40 0.58 -8.25 -7.18
CA GLY A 40 -0.76 -8.11 -6.58
C GLY A 40 -1.25 -9.44 -6.01
N LEU A 41 -1.06 -10.54 -6.75
CA LEU A 41 -1.36 -11.88 -6.28
C LEU A 41 -0.42 -12.34 -5.15
N ARG A 42 0.89 -12.04 -5.20
CA ARG A 42 1.83 -12.29 -4.07
C ARG A 42 1.56 -11.38 -2.89
N CYS A 43 1.09 -10.17 -3.09
CA CYS A 43 0.62 -9.30 -2.01
C CYS A 43 -0.52 -9.98 -1.27
N LEU A 44 -1.50 -10.51 -2.00
CA LEU A 44 -2.60 -11.26 -1.41
C LEU A 44 -2.17 -12.61 -0.81
N LYS A 45 -1.38 -13.41 -1.55
CA LYS A 45 -1.06 -14.82 -1.25
C LYS A 45 0.27 -15.06 -0.52
N LYS A 46 1.25 -14.18 -0.62
CA LYS A 46 2.53 -14.31 0.10
C LYS A 46 2.61 -13.35 1.27
N HIS A 47 2.02 -12.16 1.17
CA HIS A 47 2.13 -11.14 2.22
C HIS A 47 0.82 -10.80 2.95
N TRP A 48 -0.32 -11.37 2.56
CA TRP A 48 -1.52 -11.65 3.36
C TRP A 48 -2.00 -10.54 4.32
N HIS A 49 -1.74 -9.30 3.94
CA HIS A 49 -1.75 -8.18 4.87
C HIS A 49 -3.17 -7.73 5.21
N PHE A 50 -4.06 -7.70 4.21
CA PHE A 50 -5.47 -7.36 4.45
C PHE A 50 -6.19 -8.47 5.21
N ASP A 51 -6.10 -9.74 4.77
CA ASP A 51 -6.88 -10.83 5.35
C ASP A 51 -6.44 -11.19 6.78
N ILE A 52 -5.13 -11.25 7.09
CA ILE A 52 -4.65 -11.54 8.47
C ILE A 52 -5.17 -10.49 9.45
N HIS A 53 -4.99 -9.21 9.12
CA HIS A 53 -5.30 -8.14 10.06
C HIS A 53 -6.81 -7.85 10.12
N SER A 54 -7.53 -7.90 9.00
CA SER A 54 -8.98 -7.68 8.99
C SER A 54 -9.76 -8.86 9.60
N LYS A 55 -9.27 -10.11 9.48
CA LYS A 55 -9.95 -11.28 10.07
C LYS A 55 -10.02 -11.17 11.59
N LYS A 56 -8.93 -10.75 12.24
CA LYS A 56 -8.87 -10.51 13.70
C LYS A 56 -9.91 -9.48 14.16
N ILE A 57 -10.14 -8.45 13.35
CA ILE A 57 -11.03 -7.33 13.67
C ILE A 57 -12.49 -7.66 13.33
N SER A 58 -12.74 -8.39 12.23
CA SER A 58 -14.07 -8.56 11.67
C SER A 58 -14.99 -9.52 12.43
N GLN A 59 -14.46 -10.39 13.30
CA GLN A 59 -15.26 -11.36 14.06
C GLN A 59 -16.27 -12.14 13.19
N ALA A 60 -15.82 -12.65 12.03
CA ALA A 60 -16.61 -13.36 11.02
C ALA A 60 -17.61 -12.52 10.20
N ARG A 61 -17.62 -11.19 10.33
CA ARG A 61 -18.40 -10.29 9.45
C ARG A 61 -17.82 -10.23 8.04
N THR A 62 -18.67 -9.89 7.09
CA THR A 62 -18.29 -9.58 5.71
C THR A 62 -17.35 -8.40 5.67
N ARG A 63 -16.29 -8.52 4.86
CA ARG A 63 -15.25 -7.49 4.72
C ARG A 63 -15.26 -6.94 3.31
N LEU A 64 -15.18 -5.62 3.17
CA LEU A 64 -15.11 -4.96 1.87
C LEU A 64 -13.65 -4.56 1.57
N LEU A 65 -13.14 -4.96 0.42
CA LEU A 65 -11.85 -4.55 -0.12
C LEU A 65 -12.10 -3.63 -1.32
N ILE A 66 -11.74 -2.37 -1.18
CA ILE A 66 -11.85 -1.37 -2.24
C ILE A 66 -10.51 -1.30 -2.96
N LEU A 67 -10.50 -1.51 -4.28
CA LEU A 67 -9.31 -1.47 -5.13
C LEU A 67 -9.41 -0.30 -6.11
N ASP A 68 -8.26 0.30 -6.42
CA ASP A 68 -8.16 1.19 -7.56
C ASP A 68 -8.26 0.37 -8.85
N CYS A 69 -8.98 0.88 -9.86
CA CYS A 69 -9.13 0.20 -11.15
C CYS A 69 -7.85 0.33 -11.99
N HIS A 70 -6.73 -0.17 -11.46
CA HIS A 70 -5.60 -0.58 -12.26
C HIS A 70 -5.87 -2.04 -12.67
N GLY A 71 -6.23 -2.26 -13.94
CA GLY A 71 -6.79 -3.50 -14.48
C GLY A 71 -5.92 -4.77 -14.38
N SER A 72 -4.82 -4.73 -13.62
CA SER A 72 -3.88 -5.81 -13.34
C SER A 72 -4.32 -6.82 -12.26
N HIS A 73 -5.36 -6.52 -11.47
CA HIS A 73 -5.63 -7.25 -10.21
C HIS A 73 -6.67 -8.37 -10.29
N LEU A 74 -7.28 -8.62 -11.45
CA LEU A 74 -8.33 -9.62 -11.61
C LEU A 74 -7.79 -10.87 -12.28
N THR A 75 -7.34 -11.83 -11.46
CA THR A 75 -7.17 -13.22 -11.90
C THR A 75 -8.31 -14.04 -11.31
N ASP A 76 -8.74 -15.10 -11.98
CA ASP A 76 -9.78 -15.99 -11.44
C ASP A 76 -9.43 -16.48 -10.03
N GLU A 77 -8.15 -16.73 -9.81
CA GLU A 77 -7.62 -17.15 -8.52
C GLU A 77 -7.78 -16.09 -7.42
N PHE A 78 -7.69 -14.81 -7.76
CA PHE A 78 -7.96 -13.70 -6.85
C PHE A 78 -9.44 -13.71 -6.42
N CYS A 79 -10.35 -13.82 -7.40
CA CYS A 79 -11.79 -13.82 -7.16
C CYS A 79 -12.27 -15.04 -6.36
N SER A 80 -11.77 -16.23 -6.70
CA SER A 80 -12.08 -17.46 -5.96
C SER A 80 -11.61 -17.35 -4.50
N TYR A 81 -10.44 -16.78 -4.30
CA TYR A 81 -9.86 -16.62 -2.97
C TYR A 81 -10.66 -15.64 -2.09
N THR A 82 -10.99 -14.46 -2.59
CA THR A 82 -11.76 -13.46 -1.80
C THR A 82 -13.16 -13.96 -1.49
N SER A 83 -13.80 -14.62 -2.46
CA SER A 83 -15.11 -15.26 -2.28
C SER A 83 -15.08 -16.31 -1.17
N SER A 84 -14.05 -17.18 -1.13
CA SER A 84 -13.91 -18.22 -0.10
C SER A 84 -13.73 -17.68 1.33
N ARG A 85 -13.52 -16.37 1.51
CA ARG A 85 -13.19 -15.74 2.79
C ARG A 85 -14.13 -14.63 3.21
N ASN A 86 -15.30 -14.55 2.56
CA ASN A 86 -16.29 -13.52 2.83
C ASN A 86 -15.70 -12.10 2.66
N ILE A 87 -14.83 -11.92 1.66
CA ILE A 87 -14.26 -10.64 1.25
C ILE A 87 -14.94 -10.24 -0.06
N HIS A 88 -15.71 -9.16 -0.02
CA HIS A 88 -16.29 -8.53 -1.21
C HIS A 88 -15.31 -7.53 -1.79
N ILE A 89 -15.16 -7.53 -3.11
CA ILE A 89 -14.29 -6.58 -3.80
C ILE A 89 -15.15 -5.51 -4.45
N MET A 90 -14.77 -4.24 -4.27
CA MET A 90 -15.37 -3.10 -4.97
C MET A 90 -14.27 -2.37 -5.75
N TYR A 91 -14.55 -2.05 -7.01
CA TYR A 91 -13.62 -1.31 -7.87
C TYR A 91 -14.09 0.13 -8.04
N LEU A 92 -13.16 1.06 -7.87
CA LEU A 92 -13.39 2.46 -8.21
C LEU A 92 -13.01 2.69 -9.66
N SER A 93 -13.91 3.26 -10.48
CA SER A 93 -13.64 3.48 -11.91
C SER A 93 -12.32 4.24 -12.13
N ALA A 94 -11.55 3.85 -13.15
CA ALA A 94 -10.21 4.40 -13.43
C ALA A 94 -10.22 5.93 -13.64
N HIS A 95 -11.35 6.49 -14.07
CA HIS A 95 -11.54 7.93 -14.30
C HIS A 95 -12.17 8.66 -13.11
N SER A 96 -12.41 7.96 -12.00
CA SER A 96 -12.97 8.53 -10.77
C SER A 96 -11.95 8.56 -9.63
N THR A 97 -10.70 8.15 -9.86
CA THR A 97 -9.64 8.14 -8.83
C THR A 97 -9.47 9.51 -8.16
N HIS A 98 -9.50 10.58 -8.93
CA HIS A 98 -9.33 11.96 -8.46
C HIS A 98 -10.53 12.48 -7.63
N LEU A 99 -11.67 11.78 -7.66
CA LEU A 99 -12.92 12.20 -7.01
C LEU A 99 -13.36 11.24 -5.90
N LEU A 100 -13.09 9.94 -6.08
CA LEU A 100 -13.65 8.86 -5.28
C LEU A 100 -12.60 8.04 -4.53
N GLN A 101 -11.30 8.27 -4.72
CA GLN A 101 -10.30 7.62 -3.89
C GLN A 101 -10.00 8.49 -2.67
N PRO A 102 -10.61 8.20 -1.50
CA PRO A 102 -10.29 8.91 -0.26
C PRO A 102 -8.79 8.81 0.08
N LEU A 103 -8.12 7.75 -0.39
CA LEU A 103 -6.68 7.61 -0.27
C LEU A 103 -5.90 8.71 -1.02
N TYR A 104 -6.34 9.08 -2.23
CA TYR A 104 -5.67 10.10 -3.04
C TYR A 104 -6.08 11.51 -2.67
N VAL A 105 -7.36 11.76 -2.40
CA VAL A 105 -7.88 13.11 -2.17
C VAL A 105 -7.46 13.65 -0.81
N ASP A 106 -7.46 12.81 0.23
CA ASP A 106 -7.19 13.28 1.59
C ASP A 106 -5.82 12.81 2.09
N LEU A 107 -5.57 11.50 2.10
CA LEU A 107 -4.39 10.94 2.76
C LEU A 107 -3.09 11.28 2.03
N PHE A 108 -3.03 11.09 0.72
CA PHE A 108 -1.82 11.37 -0.05
C PHE A 108 -1.53 12.86 -0.21
N VAL A 109 -2.56 13.71 -0.33
CA VAL A 109 -2.37 15.17 -0.32
C VAL A 109 -1.75 15.62 1.00
N THR A 110 -2.31 15.15 2.12
CA THR A 110 -1.79 15.46 3.46
C THR A 110 -0.35 14.97 3.61
N LEU A 111 -0.08 13.72 3.20
CA LEU A 111 1.26 13.14 3.25
C LEU A 111 2.26 13.94 2.39
N GLN A 112 1.89 14.29 1.17
CA GLN A 112 2.72 15.07 0.26
C GLN A 112 3.06 16.42 0.87
N TYR A 113 2.08 17.11 1.47
CA TYR A 113 2.29 18.41 2.11
C TYR A 113 3.32 18.33 3.24
N TYR A 114 3.15 17.39 4.19
CA TYR A 114 4.10 17.24 5.31
C TYR A 114 5.47 16.77 4.84
N TYR A 115 5.52 15.87 3.86
CA TYR A 115 6.78 15.40 3.29
C TYR A 115 7.56 16.54 2.62
N CYS A 116 6.92 17.32 1.76
CA CYS A 116 7.54 18.49 1.12
C CYS A 116 8.02 19.50 2.16
N THR A 117 7.19 19.77 3.18
CA THR A 117 7.56 20.67 4.28
C THR A 117 8.80 20.18 5.03
N ALA A 118 8.87 18.88 5.35
CA ALA A 118 10.02 18.30 6.03
C ALA A 118 11.29 18.39 5.18
N VAL A 119 11.19 18.06 3.88
CA VAL A 119 12.31 18.17 2.94
C VAL A 119 12.78 19.61 2.80
N ASP A 120 11.88 20.58 2.72
CA ASP A 120 12.21 22.00 2.64
C ASP A 120 12.94 22.49 3.90
N ILE A 121 12.46 22.09 5.08
CA ILE A 121 13.10 22.43 6.36
C ILE A 121 14.51 21.82 6.43
N SER A 122 14.65 20.53 6.13
CA SER A 122 15.95 19.85 6.10
C SER A 122 16.91 20.51 5.12
N SER A 123 16.43 20.89 3.93
CA SER A 123 17.22 21.57 2.92
C SER A 123 17.72 22.92 3.43
N ARG A 124 16.84 23.75 4.02
CA ARG A 124 17.21 25.06 4.60
C ARG A 124 18.20 24.95 5.75
N ASN A 125 18.05 23.95 6.60
CA ASN A 125 18.97 23.71 7.73
C ASN A 125 20.36 23.27 7.24
N LEU A 126 20.44 22.49 6.16
CA LEU A 126 21.70 22.12 5.51
C LEU A 126 22.45 23.34 4.95
N TYR A 127 21.75 24.33 4.40
CA TYR A 127 22.35 25.59 3.92
C TYR A 127 22.74 26.54 5.05
N ARG A 128 22.20 26.37 6.27
CA ARG A 128 22.53 27.17 7.46
C ARG A 128 23.75 26.65 8.23
N LEU A 129 24.14 25.40 8.00
CA LEU A 129 25.25 24.72 8.65
C LEU A 129 26.53 24.69 7.79
N LYS A 130 26.51 25.35 6.63
CA LYS A 130 27.68 25.69 5.81
C LYS A 130 27.98 27.17 5.93
#